data_AF-A0A7C1ERQ5-F1
#
_entry.id   AF-A0A7C1ERQ5-F1
#
_cell.length_a   1.000
_cell.length_b   1.000
_cell.length_c   1.000
_cell.angle_alpha   90.00
_cell.angle_beta   90.00
_cell.angle_gamma   90.00
#
_symmetry.space_group_name_H-M   'P 1'
#
loop_
_entity.id
_entity.type
_entity.pdbx_description
1 polymer ?
#
loop_
_entity_poly.entity_id
_entity_poly.type
_entity_poly.pdbx_seq_one_letter_code
_entity_poly.pdbx_strand_id
1 'polypeptide(L)'
;MLTYVKAEGRYVPERLLKHLALFSECDLKVYLTLLYKTRLPGEKVPVRLDELAESLAFTRKSIRRSIARWQGFGLLQTDIQQSTASLKFIQLLIPTRSIEEPTKTNSDYGADPKPTGQAGAEKTSIEESRNSPTKLPREPEKGRSAVESPFPVGNSSSNGLRFEPKDRKDLLALDIAKAFQDEHHLPMFRHFCQTLDEQVVRRAFSETLQTPEKDIKKSRTALFIYLIRKYAYGKTNENPGN
;
A
#
# COMPACT_ATOMS: atom_id res chain seq x y z
N MET A 1 10.34 10.06 -4.97
CA MET A 1 10.16 11.50 -5.20
C MET A 1 8.69 11.82 -4.94
N LEU A 2 8.35 12.82 -4.12
CA LEU A 2 6.97 13.28 -3.95
C LEU A 2 6.75 14.39 -4.98
N THR A 3 5.93 14.10 -5.98
CA THR A 3 5.49 15.10 -6.96
C THR A 3 4.34 15.91 -6.35
N TYR A 4 4.32 17.21 -6.59
CA TYR A 4 3.26 18.11 -6.16
C TYR A 4 2.57 18.66 -7.40
N VAL A 5 1.25 18.74 -7.36
CA VAL A 5 0.43 19.36 -8.41
C VAL A 5 -0.09 20.68 -7.85
N LYS A 6 0.06 21.75 -8.62
CA LYS A 6 -0.52 23.06 -8.27
C LYS A 6 -2.01 23.05 -8.65
N ALA A 7 -2.89 23.03 -7.66
CA ALA A 7 -4.34 23.16 -7.82
C ALA A 7 -4.81 24.42 -7.09
N GLU A 8 -5.50 25.32 -7.79
CA GLU A 8 -6.03 26.58 -7.22
C GLU A 8 -4.98 27.41 -6.45
N GLY A 9 -3.75 27.46 -6.96
CA GLY A 9 -2.65 28.18 -6.33
C GLY A 9 -1.98 27.45 -5.16
N ARG A 10 -2.34 26.20 -4.88
CA ARG A 10 -1.79 25.40 -3.79
C ARG A 10 -1.14 24.12 -4.28
N TYR A 11 -0.06 23.73 -3.61
CA TYR A 11 0.65 22.49 -3.91
C TYR A 11 0.04 21.34 -3.13
N VAL A 12 -0.58 20.41 -3.85
CA VAL A 12 -1.14 19.17 -3.30
C VAL A 12 -0.23 18.02 -3.71
N PRO A 13 0.19 17.12 -2.79
CA PRO A 13 0.98 15.95 -3.17
C PRO A 13 0.19 15.07 -4.16
N GLU A 14 0.78 14.69 -5.29
CA GLU A 14 0.11 13.85 -6.31
C GLU A 14 -0.30 12.48 -5.74
N ARG A 15 0.50 11.95 -4.79
CA ARG A 15 0.14 10.74 -4.04
C ARG A 15 -1.17 10.89 -3.27
N LEU A 16 -1.47 12.09 -2.76
CA LEU A 16 -2.74 12.36 -2.10
C LEU A 16 -3.89 12.14 -3.09
N LEU A 17 -3.77 12.72 -4.29
CA LEU A 17 -4.80 12.64 -5.34
C LEU A 17 -5.12 11.19 -5.71
N LYS A 18 -4.09 10.33 -5.82
CA LYS A 18 -4.25 8.89 -6.12
C LYS A 18 -4.95 8.11 -5.00
N HIS A 19 -4.93 8.61 -3.77
CA HIS A 19 -5.49 7.94 -2.60
C HIS A 19 -6.70 8.66 -2.00
N LEU A 20 -7.20 9.74 -2.62
CA LEU A 20 -8.35 10.51 -2.12
C LEU A 20 -9.56 9.62 -1.79
N ALA A 21 -9.81 8.60 -2.60
CA ALA A 21 -10.92 7.66 -2.41
C ALA A 21 -10.81 6.80 -1.13
N LEU A 22 -9.63 6.72 -0.51
CA LEU A 22 -9.39 5.95 0.72
C LEU A 22 -9.64 6.78 1.99
N PHE A 23 -9.83 8.08 1.85
CA PHE A 23 -9.96 9.01 2.97
C PHE A 23 -11.42 9.37 3.20
N SER A 24 -11.83 9.39 4.46
CA SER A 24 -13.16 9.89 4.84
C SER A 24 -13.21 11.41 4.66
N GLU A 25 -14.42 11.97 4.59
CA GLU A 25 -14.62 13.42 4.54
C GLU A 25 -13.93 14.14 5.71
N CYS A 26 -14.00 13.54 6.91
CA CYS A 26 -13.27 14.02 8.09
C CYS A 26 -11.77 14.10 7.83
N ASP A 27 -11.20 13.09 7.16
CA ASP A 27 -9.77 13.06 6.89
C ASP A 27 -9.33 14.17 5.95
N LEU A 28 -10.11 14.40 4.89
CA LEU A 28 -9.85 15.45 3.92
C LEU A 28 -9.99 16.83 4.54
N LYS A 29 -11.05 17.07 5.32
CA LYS A 29 -11.28 18.35 6.01
C LYS A 29 -10.17 18.65 7.02
N VAL A 30 -9.76 17.66 7.82
CA VAL A 30 -8.63 17.81 8.75
C VAL A 30 -7.36 18.18 7.98
N TYR A 31 -7.02 17.42 6.92
CA TYR A 31 -5.81 17.67 6.13
C TYR A 31 -5.81 19.05 5.47
N LEU A 32 -6.92 19.43 4.84
CA LEU A 32 -7.06 20.74 4.21
C LEU A 32 -6.91 21.85 5.25
N THR A 33 -7.64 21.82 6.36
CA THR A 33 -7.53 22.85 7.40
C THR A 33 -6.11 22.99 7.93
N LEU A 34 -5.40 21.87 8.09
CA LEU A 34 -3.98 21.87 8.46
C LEU A 34 -3.10 22.53 7.37
N LEU A 35 -3.33 22.22 6.10
CA LEU A 35 -2.67 22.90 4.97
C LEU A 35 -3.00 24.39 4.89
N TYR A 36 -4.23 24.80 5.21
CA TYR A 36 -4.64 26.21 5.24
C TYR A 36 -3.92 27.00 6.33
N LYS A 37 -3.60 26.35 7.45
CA LYS A 37 -2.88 26.98 8.56
C LYS A 37 -1.37 27.08 8.33
N THR A 38 -0.79 26.25 7.45
CA THR A 38 0.62 26.33 7.05
C THR A 38 0.81 27.34 5.93
N ARG A 39 1.64 28.37 6.11
CA ARG A 39 1.95 29.34 5.04
C ARG A 39 3.02 28.79 4.10
N LEU A 40 3.98 28.05 4.64
CA LEU A 40 5.07 27.46 3.87
C LEU A 40 5.20 25.96 4.13
N PRO A 41 5.61 25.15 3.12
CA PRO A 41 5.98 23.77 3.36
C PRO A 41 7.15 23.73 4.36
N GLY A 42 7.13 22.76 5.27
CA GLY A 42 8.13 22.62 6.35
C GLY A 42 7.90 23.55 7.55
N GLU A 43 6.95 24.48 7.48
CA GLU A 43 6.61 25.35 8.59
C GLU A 43 5.94 24.57 9.73
N LYS A 44 6.51 24.75 10.92
CA LYS A 44 6.04 24.14 12.16
C LYS A 44 4.84 24.91 12.68
N VAL A 45 3.63 24.45 12.37
CA VAL A 45 2.40 25.13 12.84
C VAL A 45 1.90 24.51 14.14
N PRO A 46 1.79 25.27 15.24
CA PRO A 46 1.14 24.79 16.46
C PRO A 46 -0.37 24.72 16.26
N VAL A 47 -0.94 23.51 16.29
CA VAL A 47 -2.41 23.33 16.19
C VAL A 47 -2.98 22.73 17.46
N ARG A 48 -3.99 23.40 18.04
CA ARG A 48 -4.79 22.87 19.15
C ARG A 48 -5.87 21.94 18.60
N LEU A 49 -5.93 20.72 19.13
CA LEU A 49 -6.97 19.73 18.77
C LEU A 49 -8.39 20.25 19.03
N ASP A 50 -8.57 21.08 20.05
CA ASP A 50 -9.87 21.57 20.51
C ASP A 50 -10.43 22.59 19.53
N GLU A 51 -9.58 23.53 19.09
CA GLU A 51 -9.89 24.50 18.05
C GLU A 51 -10.22 23.82 16.72
N LEU A 52 -9.48 22.75 16.38
CA LEU A 52 -9.75 21.99 15.16
C LEU A 52 -11.07 21.21 15.25
N ALA A 53 -11.40 20.68 16.43
CA ALA A 53 -12.66 19.98 16.70
C ALA A 53 -13.86 20.91 16.57
N GLU A 54 -13.76 22.11 17.13
CA GLU A 54 -14.78 23.14 17.05
C GLU A 54 -14.95 23.65 15.62
N SER A 55 -13.85 24.02 14.96
CA SER A 55 -13.88 24.55 13.58
C SER A 55 -14.45 23.57 12.56
N LEU A 56 -14.23 22.27 12.75
CA LEU A 56 -14.67 21.24 11.81
C LEU A 56 -15.96 20.52 12.22
N ALA A 57 -16.54 20.87 13.37
CA ALA A 57 -17.66 20.15 13.98
C ALA A 57 -17.42 18.62 14.10
N PHE A 58 -16.17 18.20 14.38
CA PHE A 58 -15.80 16.79 14.58
C PHE A 58 -15.34 16.51 16.00
N THR A 59 -15.57 15.28 16.47
CA THR A 59 -15.05 14.86 17.77
C THR A 59 -13.52 14.79 17.78
N ARG A 60 -12.89 15.10 18.92
CA ARG A 60 -11.43 14.97 19.12
C ARG A 60 -10.92 13.56 18.77
N LYS A 61 -11.73 12.52 19.04
CA LYS A 61 -11.40 11.12 18.72
C LYS A 61 -11.34 10.88 17.20
N SER A 62 -12.24 11.50 16.43
CA SER A 62 -12.24 11.41 14.96
C SER A 62 -11.00 12.09 14.37
N ILE A 63 -10.70 13.31 14.83
CA ILE A 63 -9.53 14.08 14.39
C ILE A 63 -8.23 13.34 14.70
N ARG A 64 -8.08 12.77 15.89
CA ARG A 64 -6.89 11.97 16.24
C ARG A 64 -6.71 10.75 15.33
N ARG A 65 -7.80 10.02 15.03
CA ARG A 65 -7.74 8.88 14.09
C ARG A 65 -7.35 9.34 12.68
N SER A 66 -7.81 10.52 12.29
CA SER A 66 -7.46 11.10 11.01
C SER A 66 -5.97 11.45 10.93
N ILE A 67 -5.46 12.21 11.89
CA ILE A 67 -4.03 12.55 11.98
C ILE A 67 -3.18 11.29 11.99
N ALA A 68 -3.56 10.27 12.77
CA ALA A 68 -2.86 8.99 12.81
C ALA A 68 -2.84 8.26 11.45
N ARG A 69 -3.94 8.33 10.69
CA ARG A 69 -3.96 7.80 9.32
C ARG A 69 -3.00 8.56 8.42
N TRP A 70 -3.04 9.89 8.42
CA TRP A 70 -2.13 10.72 7.63
C TRP A 70 -0.65 10.50 7.98
N GLN A 71 -0.33 10.26 9.25
CA GLN A 71 1.00 9.83 9.68
C GLN A 71 1.40 8.47 9.08
N GLY A 72 0.49 7.51 9.03
CA GLY A 72 0.72 6.20 8.41
C GLY A 72 1.04 6.29 6.92
N PHE A 73 0.57 7.33 6.23
CA PHE A 73 0.91 7.64 4.84
C PHE A 73 2.19 8.46 4.68
N GLY A 74 2.84 8.87 5.79
CA GLY A 74 4.03 9.74 5.77
C GLY A 74 3.73 11.15 5.26
N LEU A 75 2.47 11.59 5.32
CA LEU A 75 2.04 12.91 4.84
C LEU A 75 2.01 13.97 5.94
N LEU A 76 1.92 13.54 7.20
CA LEU A 76 2.06 14.39 8.37
C LEU A 76 3.06 13.75 9.31
N GLN A 77 4.06 14.51 9.74
CA GLN A 77 4.83 14.19 10.93
C GLN A 77 4.25 15.03 12.07
N THR A 78 4.15 14.46 13.27
CA THR A 78 3.75 15.22 14.45
C THR A 78 4.83 15.09 15.50
N ASP A 79 5.41 16.21 15.91
CA ASP A 79 6.19 16.22 17.15
C ASP A 79 5.22 16.47 18.31
N ILE A 80 5.06 15.47 19.19
CA ILE A 80 4.27 15.61 20.41
C ILE A 80 5.21 16.15 21.47
N GLN A 81 5.39 17.47 21.48
CA GLN A 81 6.01 18.15 22.60
C GLN A 81 5.07 18.02 23.80
N GLN A 82 5.46 17.24 24.80
CA GLN A 82 4.74 17.18 26.08
C GLN A 82 4.99 18.49 26.83
N SER A 83 4.25 19.55 26.46
CA SER A 83 4.18 20.74 27.28
C SER A 83 3.34 20.42 28.53
N THR A 84 3.88 20.76 29.70
CA THR A 84 3.32 20.53 31.03
C THR A 84 1.95 21.19 31.27
N ALA A 85 1.46 22.00 30.33
CA ALA A 85 0.19 22.71 30.43
C ALA A 85 -0.80 22.31 29.33
N SER A 86 -1.39 21.10 29.37
CA SER A 86 -2.62 20.68 28.63
C SER A 86 -2.63 20.81 27.08
N LEU A 87 -1.62 21.45 26.51
CA LEU A 87 -1.57 21.92 25.14
C LEU A 87 -0.73 20.95 24.33
N LYS A 88 -1.41 19.97 23.73
CA LYS A 88 -0.81 19.14 22.69
C LYS A 88 -0.76 19.95 21.41
N PHE A 89 0.40 20.54 21.13
CA PHE A 89 0.68 21.11 19.84
C PHE A 89 1.03 19.99 18.87
N ILE A 90 0.33 19.95 17.75
CA ILE A 90 0.70 19.08 16.64
C ILE A 90 1.62 19.91 15.75
N GLN A 91 2.92 19.63 15.80
CA GLN A 91 3.85 20.28 14.89
C GLN A 91 3.87 19.52 13.57
N LEU A 92 3.32 20.12 12.51
CA LEU A 92 3.30 19.53 11.19
C LEU A 92 4.62 19.73 10.47
N LEU A 93 5.25 18.64 10.05
CA LEU A 93 6.32 18.67 9.08
C LEU A 93 5.74 18.27 7.72
N ILE A 94 5.49 19.26 6.86
CA ILE A 94 5.23 19.00 5.44
C ILE A 94 6.60 18.82 4.80
N PRO A 95 6.92 17.66 4.19
CA PRO A 95 8.25 17.44 3.63
C PRO A 95 8.59 18.48 2.56
N THR A 96 9.49 19.40 2.89
CA THR A 96 10.17 20.26 1.91
C THR A 96 11.28 19.44 1.28
N ARG A 97 10.95 18.55 0.34
CA ARG A 97 11.98 18.17 -0.63
C ARG A 97 12.02 19.27 -1.66
N SER A 98 13.23 19.80 -1.92
CA SER A 98 13.47 20.88 -2.89
C SER A 98 12.53 20.73 -4.06
N ILE A 99 11.60 21.67 -4.16
CA ILE A 99 10.90 21.94 -5.40
C ILE A 99 12.00 22.55 -6.26
N GLU A 100 12.79 21.70 -6.91
CA GLU A 100 13.53 22.13 -8.08
C GLU A 100 12.43 22.53 -9.06
N GLU A 101 12.16 23.83 -9.15
CA GLU A 101 11.34 24.36 -10.21
C GLU A 101 11.91 23.78 -11.50
N PRO A 102 11.08 23.22 -12.41
CA PRO A 102 11.56 22.82 -13.71
C PRO A 102 12.13 24.08 -14.35
N THR A 103 13.46 24.22 -14.29
CA THR A 103 14.18 25.23 -15.02
C THR A 103 13.75 24.99 -16.45
N LYS A 104 13.09 25.99 -17.03
CA LYS A 104 12.72 26.01 -18.44
C LYS A 104 14.01 25.79 -19.21
N THR A 105 14.27 24.54 -19.56
CA THR A 105 15.31 24.17 -20.48
C THR A 105 14.85 24.75 -21.79
N ASN A 106 15.47 25.87 -22.17
CA ASN A 106 15.35 26.43 -23.49
C ASN A 106 15.60 25.29 -24.47
N SER A 107 14.58 25.00 -25.28
CA SER A 107 14.67 24.11 -26.41
C SER A 107 15.66 24.72 -27.41
N ASP A 108 16.92 24.31 -27.31
CA ASP A 108 17.88 24.51 -28.38
C ASP A 108 17.74 23.35 -29.36
N TYR A 109 17.04 23.62 -30.46
CA TYR A 109 16.94 22.73 -31.60
C TYR A 109 18.30 22.73 -32.30
N GLY A 110 18.98 21.59 -32.35
CA GLY A 110 19.97 21.32 -33.39
C GLY A 110 21.20 20.55 -32.94
N ALA A 111 21.18 19.24 -33.14
CA ALA A 111 22.29 18.51 -33.76
C ALA A 111 21.89 17.04 -33.95
N ASP A 112 21.90 16.61 -35.20
CA ASP A 112 21.72 15.23 -35.65
C ASP A 112 22.69 14.25 -34.95
N PRO A 113 22.21 13.13 -34.40
CA PRO A 113 23.09 12.02 -34.06
C PRO A 113 23.41 11.19 -35.32
N LYS A 114 24.68 11.28 -35.72
CA LYS A 114 25.37 10.45 -36.72
C LYS A 114 25.20 8.94 -36.41
N PRO A 115 24.79 8.11 -37.37
CA PRO A 115 24.71 6.66 -37.16
C PRO A 115 26.09 6.02 -37.29
N THR A 116 26.72 5.68 -36.15
CA THR A 116 27.88 4.79 -36.15
C THR A 116 27.40 3.38 -35.88
N GLY A 117 27.34 2.58 -36.95
CA GLY A 117 27.15 1.14 -36.84
C GLY A 117 28.36 0.49 -36.20
N GLN A 118 28.11 -0.57 -35.42
CA GLN A 118 29.03 -1.68 -35.31
C GLN A 118 28.23 -2.95 -35.01
N ALA A 119 28.28 -3.84 -36.00
CA ALA A 119 27.86 -5.22 -35.90
C ALA A 119 28.82 -5.97 -34.96
N GLY A 120 28.27 -6.66 -33.99
CA GLY A 120 28.96 -7.63 -33.15
C GLY A 120 28.10 -8.87 -33.04
N ALA A 121 28.29 -9.80 -33.97
CA ALA A 121 27.72 -11.13 -33.93
C ALA A 121 28.51 -11.96 -32.92
N GLU A 122 27.90 -12.32 -31.79
CA GLU A 122 28.37 -13.45 -30.97
C GLU A 122 27.28 -14.50 -30.89
N LYS A 123 27.55 -15.59 -31.63
CA LYS A 123 26.90 -16.88 -31.52
C LYS A 123 27.41 -17.55 -30.24
N THR A 124 26.54 -17.85 -29.31
CA THR A 124 26.77 -18.92 -28.33
C THR A 124 25.56 -19.85 -28.31
N SER A 125 25.71 -20.92 -29.10
CA SER A 125 25.08 -22.21 -28.86
C SER A 125 25.47 -22.71 -27.48
N ILE A 126 24.50 -23.17 -26.67
CA ILE A 126 24.59 -24.24 -25.66
C ILE A 126 23.12 -24.60 -25.37
N GLU A 127 22.57 -25.62 -26.04
CA GLU A 127 22.56 -27.03 -25.63
C GLU A 127 21.29 -27.37 -24.83
N GLU A 128 20.32 -27.82 -25.62
CA GLU A 128 19.01 -28.33 -25.26
C GLU A 128 19.16 -29.69 -24.57
N SER A 129 19.23 -29.69 -23.23
CA SER A 129 19.26 -30.92 -22.44
C SER A 129 17.83 -31.43 -22.22
N ARG A 130 17.48 -32.43 -23.03
CA ARG A 130 16.28 -33.25 -22.94
C ARG A 130 16.32 -34.08 -21.67
N ASN A 131 15.49 -33.73 -20.68
CA ASN A 131 15.15 -34.65 -19.60
C ASN A 131 13.74 -35.21 -19.80
N SER A 132 13.74 -36.54 -19.93
CA SER A 132 12.64 -37.43 -20.23
C SER A 132 11.50 -37.39 -19.20
N PRO A 133 10.25 -37.68 -19.61
CA PRO A 133 9.12 -37.80 -18.70
C PRO A 133 9.12 -39.16 -17.99
N THR A 134 9.31 -39.13 -16.67
CA THR A 134 9.09 -40.29 -15.80
C THR A 134 7.59 -40.58 -15.72
N LYS A 135 7.17 -41.66 -16.41
CA LYS A 135 5.87 -42.31 -16.22
C LYS A 135 5.72 -42.75 -14.76
N LEU A 136 4.76 -42.19 -14.05
CA LEU A 136 4.25 -42.75 -12.80
C LEU A 136 3.06 -43.70 -13.08
N PRO A 137 2.91 -44.80 -12.33
CA PRO A 137 1.81 -45.74 -12.51
C PRO A 137 0.48 -45.13 -12.04
N ARG A 138 -0.56 -45.29 -12.86
CA ARG A 138 -1.96 -45.12 -12.47
C ARG A 138 -2.32 -46.16 -11.42
N GLU A 139 -2.70 -45.73 -10.22
CA GLU A 139 -3.49 -46.56 -9.31
C GLU A 139 -4.98 -46.53 -9.70
N PRO A 140 -5.71 -47.64 -9.51
CA PRO A 140 -7.13 -47.74 -9.83
C PRO A 140 -8.00 -47.03 -8.79
N GLU A 141 -8.83 -46.09 -9.25
CA GLU A 141 -9.87 -45.46 -8.43
C GLU A 141 -10.89 -46.51 -7.97
N LYS A 142 -10.88 -46.80 -6.67
CA LYS A 142 -11.88 -47.63 -6.00
C LYS A 142 -12.94 -46.72 -5.40
N GLY A 143 -14.18 -46.97 -5.79
CA GLY A 143 -15.33 -46.08 -5.61
C GLY A 143 -15.57 -45.59 -4.19
N ARG A 144 -16.03 -44.34 -4.11
CA ARG A 144 -16.73 -43.82 -2.94
C ARG A 144 -18.09 -43.27 -3.36
N SER A 145 -19.07 -44.12 -3.07
CA SER A 145 -20.46 -43.84 -2.73
C SER A 145 -20.83 -42.36 -2.65
N ALA A 146 -21.76 -41.97 -3.52
CA ALA A 146 -22.62 -40.82 -3.30
C ALA A 146 -23.30 -40.97 -1.92
N VAL A 147 -23.02 -40.03 -1.03
CA VAL A 147 -23.89 -39.71 0.10
C VAL A 147 -24.32 -38.28 -0.14
N GLU A 148 -25.46 -38.14 -0.80
CA GLU A 148 -26.20 -36.89 -0.86
C GLU A 148 -26.56 -36.49 0.57
N SER A 149 -25.97 -35.39 1.04
CA SER A 149 -26.34 -34.79 2.32
C SER A 149 -27.20 -33.54 2.02
N PRO A 150 -28.50 -33.55 2.33
CA PRO A 150 -29.40 -32.45 2.06
C PRO A 150 -29.38 -31.48 3.24
N PHE A 151 -28.35 -30.64 3.32
CA PHE A 151 -28.40 -29.47 4.19
C PHE A 151 -28.65 -28.23 3.33
N PRO A 152 -29.80 -27.55 3.49
CA PRO A 152 -30.07 -26.30 2.80
C PRO A 152 -29.15 -25.24 3.42
N VAL A 153 -28.05 -24.96 2.72
CA VAL A 153 -27.18 -23.81 3.03
C VAL A 153 -28.03 -22.56 2.78
N GLY A 154 -28.41 -21.91 3.87
CA GLY A 154 -29.18 -20.67 3.85
C GLY A 154 -28.44 -19.60 3.03
N ASN A 155 -28.93 -19.34 1.82
CA ASN A 155 -28.56 -18.20 1.01
C ASN A 155 -29.09 -16.92 1.67
N SER A 156 -28.38 -16.46 2.69
CA SER A 156 -28.53 -15.11 3.22
C SER A 156 -28.08 -14.14 2.13
N SER A 157 -29.06 -13.74 1.31
CA SER A 157 -28.96 -12.74 0.25
C SER A 157 -28.75 -11.37 0.87
N SER A 158 -27.56 -11.13 1.42
CA SER A 158 -27.02 -9.78 1.38
C SER A 158 -26.63 -9.54 -0.09
N ASN A 159 -27.12 -8.45 -0.67
CA ASN A 159 -26.65 -7.92 -1.95
C ASN A 159 -25.21 -7.40 -1.80
N GLY A 160 -24.33 -8.21 -1.20
CA GLY A 160 -22.90 -8.02 -1.16
C GLY A 160 -22.42 -8.18 -2.58
N LEU A 161 -22.03 -7.05 -3.17
CA LEU A 161 -21.40 -6.99 -4.48
C LEU A 161 -20.36 -8.11 -4.58
N ARG A 162 -20.69 -9.18 -5.30
CA ARG A 162 -19.76 -10.29 -5.54
C ARG A 162 -18.54 -9.68 -6.20
N PHE A 163 -17.40 -9.76 -5.53
CA PHE A 163 -16.15 -9.29 -6.10
C PHE A 163 -15.79 -10.18 -7.28
N GLU A 164 -15.81 -9.61 -8.48
CA GLU A 164 -15.42 -10.29 -9.71
C GLU A 164 -14.00 -9.84 -10.10
N PRO A 165 -12.99 -10.72 -9.96
CA PRO A 165 -11.60 -10.36 -10.23
C PRO A 165 -11.40 -10.11 -11.73
N LYS A 166 -10.87 -8.94 -12.08
CA LYS A 166 -10.66 -8.54 -13.48
C LYS A 166 -9.27 -8.90 -14.00
N ASP A 167 -8.28 -8.88 -13.12
CA ASP A 167 -6.87 -9.06 -13.44
C ASP A 167 -6.21 -10.14 -12.57
N ARG A 168 -5.02 -10.61 -12.98
CA ARG A 168 -4.19 -11.54 -12.20
C ARG A 168 -3.93 -11.07 -10.76
N LYS A 169 -3.77 -9.76 -10.56
CA LYS A 169 -3.57 -9.15 -9.24
C LYS A 169 -4.83 -9.23 -8.36
N ASP A 170 -6.01 -9.10 -8.97
CA ASP A 170 -7.28 -9.23 -8.26
C ASP A 170 -7.55 -10.68 -7.87
N LEU A 171 -7.17 -11.64 -8.73
CA LEU A 171 -7.20 -13.08 -8.41
C LEU A 171 -6.30 -13.39 -7.20
N LEU A 172 -5.05 -12.91 -7.21
CA LEU A 172 -4.13 -13.11 -6.08
C LEU A 172 -4.68 -12.51 -4.78
N ALA A 173 -5.28 -11.31 -4.84
CA ALA A 173 -5.90 -10.70 -3.67
C ALA A 173 -7.07 -11.53 -3.12
N LEU A 174 -7.89 -12.10 -4.00
CA LEU A 174 -9.00 -12.98 -3.62
C LEU A 174 -8.50 -14.28 -3.01
N ASP A 175 -7.46 -14.88 -3.57
CA ASP A 175 -6.82 -16.09 -3.03
C ASP A 175 -6.28 -15.86 -1.62
N ILE A 176 -5.63 -14.71 -1.38
CA ILE A 176 -5.13 -14.32 -0.06
C ILE A 176 -6.31 -14.17 0.92
N ALA A 177 -7.36 -13.45 0.54
CA ALA A 177 -8.51 -13.20 1.40
C ALA A 177 -9.20 -14.51 1.80
N LYS A 178 -9.40 -15.43 0.85
CA LYS A 178 -9.98 -16.76 1.10
C LYS A 178 -9.09 -17.63 1.99
N ALA A 179 -7.78 -17.66 1.72
CA ALA A 179 -6.82 -18.45 2.50
C ALA A 179 -6.70 -17.98 3.96
N PHE A 180 -6.94 -16.69 4.21
CA PHE A 180 -6.99 -16.12 5.56
C PHE A 180 -8.39 -16.11 6.17
N GLN A 181 -9.41 -16.55 5.43
CA GLN A 181 -10.82 -16.49 5.82
C GLN A 181 -11.26 -15.05 6.21
N ASP A 182 -10.73 -14.06 5.49
CA ASP A 182 -10.84 -12.63 5.82
C ASP A 182 -11.27 -11.80 4.60
N GLU A 183 -12.42 -12.17 4.01
CA GLU A 183 -12.96 -11.53 2.81
C GLU A 183 -13.32 -10.05 3.03
N HIS A 184 -13.61 -9.65 4.27
CA HIS A 184 -13.88 -8.25 4.62
C HIS A 184 -12.68 -7.33 4.34
N HIS A 185 -11.45 -7.85 4.37
CA HIS A 185 -10.23 -7.09 4.08
C HIS A 185 -9.77 -7.20 2.62
N LEU A 186 -10.60 -7.75 1.71
CA LEU A 186 -10.27 -7.88 0.29
C LEU A 186 -9.81 -6.58 -0.39
N PRO A 187 -10.43 -5.39 -0.16
CA PRO A 187 -9.94 -4.14 -0.74
C PRO A 187 -8.50 -3.80 -0.34
N MET A 188 -8.09 -4.15 0.88
CA MET A 188 -6.74 -3.93 1.37
C MET A 188 -5.74 -4.89 0.69
N PHE A 189 -6.08 -6.18 0.55
CA PHE A 189 -5.23 -7.14 -0.17
C PHE A 189 -5.06 -6.74 -1.64
N ARG A 190 -6.14 -6.28 -2.27
CA ARG A 190 -6.12 -5.74 -3.63
C ARG A 190 -5.16 -4.56 -3.74
N HIS A 191 -5.23 -3.63 -2.80
CA HIS A 191 -4.33 -2.48 -2.75
C HIS A 191 -2.85 -2.92 -2.69
N PHE A 192 -2.50 -3.90 -1.87
CA PHE A 192 -1.13 -4.42 -1.83
C PHE A 192 -0.70 -5.06 -3.15
N CYS A 193 -1.55 -5.88 -3.77
CA CYS A 193 -1.26 -6.50 -5.07
C CYS A 193 -1.08 -5.48 -6.21
N GLN A 194 -1.82 -4.36 -6.15
CA GLN A 194 -1.71 -3.28 -7.13
C GLN A 194 -0.46 -2.43 -6.94
N THR A 195 -0.09 -2.14 -5.69
CA THR A 195 0.98 -1.19 -5.36
C THR A 195 2.37 -1.80 -5.27
N LEU A 196 2.47 -3.10 -4.97
CA LEU A 196 3.74 -3.79 -4.77
C LEU A 196 4.04 -4.76 -5.92
N ASP A 197 5.29 -5.18 -6.01
CA ASP A 197 5.71 -6.26 -6.91
C ASP A 197 5.01 -7.56 -6.50
N GLU A 198 4.50 -8.30 -7.48
CA GLU A 198 3.83 -9.58 -7.27
C GLU A 198 4.73 -10.59 -6.55
N GLN A 199 6.05 -10.60 -6.83
CA GLN A 199 6.99 -11.50 -6.15
C GLN A 199 7.06 -11.23 -4.64
N VAL A 200 7.04 -9.95 -4.24
CA VAL A 200 7.05 -9.54 -2.83
C VAL A 200 5.79 -10.01 -2.12
N VAL A 201 4.64 -9.82 -2.77
CA VAL A 201 3.34 -10.23 -2.22
C VAL A 201 3.25 -11.74 -2.09
N ARG A 202 3.64 -12.50 -3.13
CA ARG A 202 3.63 -13.97 -3.11
C ARG A 202 4.56 -14.54 -2.06
N ARG A 203 5.76 -13.97 -1.89
CA ARG A 203 6.69 -14.38 -0.85
C ARG A 203 6.10 -14.20 0.55
N ALA A 204 5.55 -13.02 0.84
CA ALA A 204 4.88 -12.75 2.11
C ALA A 204 3.71 -13.70 2.36
N PHE A 205 2.92 -13.98 1.32
CA PHE A 205 1.78 -14.89 1.40
C PHE A 205 2.21 -16.33 1.68
N SER A 206 3.19 -16.86 0.95
CA SER A 206 3.72 -18.22 1.13
C SER A 206 4.28 -18.43 2.54
N GLU A 207 5.06 -17.48 3.06
CA GLU A 207 5.63 -17.57 4.41
C GLU A 207 4.55 -17.48 5.50
N THR A 208 3.50 -16.68 5.28
CA THR A 208 2.35 -16.63 6.20
C THR A 208 1.64 -17.98 6.27
N LEU A 209 1.50 -18.69 5.14
CA LEU A 209 0.87 -20.02 5.09
C LEU A 209 1.74 -21.13 5.67
N GLN A 210 3.06 -21.02 5.55
CA GLN A 210 4.01 -21.96 6.17
C GLN A 210 4.09 -21.82 7.68
N THR A 211 3.75 -20.65 8.23
CA THR A 211 3.77 -20.40 9.67
C THR A 211 2.54 -21.07 10.32
N PRO A 212 2.74 -22.03 11.24
CA PRO A 212 1.62 -22.71 11.89
C PRO A 212 0.88 -21.73 12.83
N GLU A 213 -0.43 -21.93 12.97
CA GLU A 213 -1.31 -20.99 13.66
C GLU A 213 -0.95 -20.76 15.13
N LYS A 214 -0.41 -21.79 15.81
CA LYS A 214 0.09 -21.72 17.18
C LYS A 214 1.25 -20.72 17.38
N ASP A 215 2.02 -20.43 16.34
CA ASP A 215 3.17 -19.52 16.41
C ASP A 215 2.78 -18.08 16.02
N ILE A 216 1.55 -17.87 15.54
CA ILE A 216 1.05 -16.56 15.12
C ILE A 216 0.48 -15.81 16.33
N LYS A 217 1.20 -14.78 16.80
CA LYS A 217 0.82 -13.98 17.98
C LYS A 217 -0.51 -13.22 17.88
N LYS A 218 -1.01 -12.95 16.67
CA LYS A 218 -2.20 -12.10 16.43
C LYS A 218 -3.15 -12.75 15.44
N SER A 219 -2.90 -12.57 14.15
CA SER A 219 -3.70 -13.15 13.06
C SER A 219 -2.82 -13.32 11.82
N ARG A 220 -3.25 -14.19 10.89
CA ARG A 220 -2.56 -14.37 9.59
C ARG A 220 -2.48 -13.05 8.82
N THR A 221 -3.57 -12.27 8.79
CA THR A 221 -3.60 -10.93 8.19
C THR A 221 -2.54 -10.01 8.80
N ALA A 222 -2.38 -9.99 10.12
CA ALA A 222 -1.37 -9.17 10.79
C ALA A 222 0.07 -9.61 10.47
N LEU A 223 0.32 -10.92 10.43
CA LEU A 223 1.62 -11.48 10.03
C LEU A 223 1.95 -11.13 8.57
N PHE A 224 0.99 -11.28 7.66
CA PHE A 224 1.14 -10.91 6.27
C PHE A 224 1.49 -9.41 6.10
N ILE A 225 0.77 -8.51 6.78
CA ILE A 225 1.07 -7.06 6.74
C ILE A 225 2.49 -6.79 7.27
N TYR A 226 2.90 -7.47 8.33
CA TYR A 226 4.26 -7.36 8.85
C TYR A 226 5.31 -7.81 7.83
N LEU A 227 5.11 -8.95 7.17
CA LEU A 227 6.02 -9.46 6.13
C LEU A 227 6.06 -8.56 4.90
N ILE A 228 4.91 -8.03 4.46
CA ILE A 228 4.86 -7.01 3.41
C ILE A 228 5.70 -5.80 3.78
N ARG A 229 5.58 -5.30 5.02
CA ARG A 229 6.38 -4.16 5.47
C ARG A 229 7.87 -4.50 5.49
N LYS A 230 8.22 -5.69 5.97
CA LYS A 230 9.59 -6.21 6.00
C LYS A 230 10.18 -6.33 4.59
N TYR A 231 9.44 -6.84 3.61
CA TYR A 231 9.98 -7.05 2.27
C TYR A 231 9.95 -5.80 1.39
N ALA A 232 8.91 -4.98 1.48
CA ALA A 232 8.80 -3.77 0.67
C ALA A 232 9.66 -2.61 1.19
N TYR A 233 9.87 -2.52 2.51
CA TYR A 233 10.56 -1.40 3.15
C TYR A 233 11.80 -1.80 3.97
N GLY A 234 12.13 -3.08 4.06
CA GLY A 234 13.20 -3.60 4.94
C GLY A 234 14.64 -3.30 4.52
N LYS A 235 14.89 -2.35 3.63
CA LYS A 235 16.26 -1.85 3.37
C LYS A 235 16.76 -0.85 4.42
N THR A 236 15.98 -0.51 5.45
CA THR A 236 16.33 0.60 6.36
C THR A 236 16.46 0.28 7.86
N ASN A 237 16.31 -0.98 8.28
CA ASN A 237 16.47 -1.36 9.70
C ASN A 237 17.44 -2.53 9.88
N GLU A 238 18.57 -2.54 9.16
CA GLU A 238 19.75 -3.18 9.75
C GLU A 238 20.07 -2.36 11.01
N ASN A 239 19.80 -2.95 12.16
CA ASN A 239 20.21 -2.44 13.45
C ASN A 239 21.75 -2.25 13.38
N PRO A 240 22.31 -1.04 13.48
CA PRO A 240 23.76 -0.84 13.50
C PRO A 240 24.33 -1.17 14.89
N GLY A 241 23.99 -2.34 15.43
CA GLY A 241 24.31 -2.70 16.79
C GLY A 241 23.97 -4.14 17.09
N ASN A 242 24.86 -5.04 16.68
CA ASN A 242 25.22 -6.21 17.47
C ASN A 242 26.73 -6.44 17.31
#